data_AF-D5P940-F1
#
_entry.id   AF-D5P940-F1
#
_cell.length_a   1.000
_cell.length_b   1.000
_cell.length_c   1.000
_cell.angle_alpha   90.00
_cell.angle_beta   90.00
_cell.angle_gamma   90.00
#
_symmetry.space_group_name_H-M   'P 1'
#
loop_
_entity.id
_entity.type
_entity.pdbx_description
1 polymer ?
#
loop_
_entity_poly.entity_id
_entity_poly.type
_entity_poly.pdbx_seq_one_letter_code
_entity_poly.pdbx_strand_id
1 'polypeptide(L)'
;MRLVADSGLWTTGPASEATPLAAVLEVSGAVLSWTLDQPSDPGAADDAATHIAFTDFGRADWLWRVLGESGHVALASAMGPADEPRTVDLAGVDILPGTLRPLRRLAVGHWLRRWWPASRRDGIAGLDRALLDLEVAVLTAAAQGFFADDTLDSDVAGLLAPHAVALAAHAADGDPRVLDLVRAGADLADEVGVDGPGWPELFAALDDPGAAWPPSGRRDDYAL
;
A
#
# COMPACT_ATOMS: atom_id res chain seq x y z
N MET A 1 30.56 -27.17 -17.30
CA MET A 1 29.55 -26.10 -17.44
C MET A 1 28.25 -26.77 -17.86
N ARG A 2 27.20 -26.72 -17.04
CA ARG A 2 25.94 -27.44 -17.28
C ARG A 2 24.84 -26.41 -17.53
N LEU A 3 24.12 -26.55 -18.64
CA LEU A 3 22.91 -25.79 -18.92
C LEU A 3 21.75 -26.56 -18.29
N VAL A 4 20.98 -25.90 -17.44
CA VAL A 4 19.73 -26.43 -16.88
C VAL A 4 18.59 -25.56 -17.41
N ALA A 5 17.60 -26.20 -18.01
CA ALA A 5 16.36 -25.55 -18.43
C ALA A 5 15.32 -25.83 -17.35
N ASP A 6 14.83 -24.79 -16.70
CA ASP A 6 13.69 -24.86 -15.80
C ASP A 6 12.62 -23.89 -16.31
N SER A 7 11.42 -24.40 -16.57
CA SER A 7 10.29 -23.64 -17.15
C SER A 7 10.60 -22.81 -18.41
N GLY A 8 11.61 -23.19 -19.21
CA GLY A 8 12.01 -22.48 -20.43
C GLY A 8 13.06 -21.38 -20.25
N LEU A 9 13.51 -21.14 -19.01
CA LEU A 9 14.64 -20.27 -18.70
C LEU A 9 15.93 -21.08 -18.59
N TRP A 10 17.01 -20.56 -19.20
CA TRP A 10 18.32 -21.21 -19.23
C TRP A 10 19.26 -20.52 -18.24
N THR A 11 19.84 -21.29 -17.31
CA THR A 11 20.86 -20.78 -16.38
C THR A 11 22.18 -21.54 -16.52
N THR A 12 23.29 -20.83 -16.29
CA THR A 12 24.66 -21.40 -16.37
C THR A 12 25.33 -21.53 -14.99
N GLY A 13 24.61 -21.22 -13.91
CA GLY A 13 25.05 -21.28 -12.51
C GLY A 13 24.25 -22.28 -11.67
N PRO A 14 24.59 -22.45 -10.38
CA PRO A 14 23.75 -23.21 -9.46
C PRO A 14 22.34 -22.60 -9.43
N ALA A 15 21.32 -23.44 -9.37
CA ALA A 15 19.95 -22.99 -9.16
C ALA A 15 19.91 -22.27 -7.81
N SER A 16 19.78 -20.94 -7.84
CA SER A 16 19.45 -20.16 -6.65
C SER A 16 17.95 -20.13 -6.53
N GLU A 17 17.41 -20.35 -5.33
CA GLU A 17 16.02 -20.00 -5.07
C GLU A 17 15.84 -18.52 -5.43
N ALA A 18 14.77 -18.22 -6.16
CA ALA A 18 14.44 -16.85 -6.53
C ALA A 18 14.09 -16.10 -5.24
N THR A 19 14.69 -14.91 -5.05
CA THR A 19 14.31 -14.04 -3.95
C THR A 19 12.86 -13.58 -4.18
N PRO A 20 11.93 -13.84 -3.25
CA PRO A 20 10.53 -13.47 -3.42
C PRO A 20 10.38 -11.96 -3.56
N LEU A 21 9.42 -11.53 -4.37
CA LEU A 21 9.04 -10.12 -4.47
C LEU A 21 8.25 -9.76 -3.21
N ALA A 22 8.84 -8.95 -2.33
CA ALA A 22 8.20 -8.58 -1.06
C ALA A 22 7.74 -7.12 -1.06
N ALA A 23 6.48 -6.89 -0.69
CA ALA A 23 6.00 -5.58 -0.24
C ALA A 23 6.16 -5.50 1.29
N VAL A 24 6.62 -4.35 1.77
CA VAL A 24 6.91 -4.10 3.19
C VAL A 24 6.28 -2.77 3.59
N LEU A 25 5.71 -2.72 4.79
CA LEU A 25 5.16 -1.51 5.38
C LEU A 25 5.57 -1.42 6.86
N GLU A 26 6.14 -0.30 7.26
CA GLU A 26 6.41 0.00 8.67
C GLU A 26 5.17 0.63 9.31
N VAL A 27 4.72 0.06 10.43
CA VAL A 27 3.63 0.58 11.26
C VAL A 27 4.12 0.75 12.70
N SER A 28 3.33 1.39 13.56
CA SER A 28 3.73 1.61 14.95
C SER A 28 4.08 0.29 15.64
N GLY A 29 5.34 0.11 16.01
CA GLY A 29 5.82 -1.07 16.74
C GLY A 29 5.99 -2.35 15.93
N ALA A 30 5.79 -2.34 14.60
CA ALA A 30 5.98 -3.53 13.78
C ALA A 30 6.30 -3.24 12.31
N VAL A 31 6.82 -4.25 11.63
CA VAL A 31 6.97 -4.29 10.17
C VAL A 31 6.09 -5.39 9.61
N LEU A 32 5.23 -5.04 8.67
CA LEU A 32 4.37 -5.97 7.94
C LEU A 32 5.02 -6.32 6.60
N SER A 33 5.00 -7.58 6.21
CA SER A 33 5.49 -8.02 4.90
C SER A 33 4.57 -9.01 4.21
N TRP A 34 4.51 -8.92 2.87
CA TRP A 34 3.75 -9.78 1.99
C TRP A 34 4.59 -10.19 0.80
N THR A 35 4.48 -11.45 0.39
CA THR A 35 5.04 -11.93 -0.87
C THR A 35 4.07 -11.68 -2.03
N LEU A 36 4.55 -11.10 -3.13
CA LEU A 36 3.76 -10.66 -4.28
C LEU A 36 3.70 -11.70 -5.41
N ASP A 37 4.71 -12.55 -5.51
CA ASP A 37 4.87 -13.58 -6.54
C ASP A 37 4.40 -14.97 -6.09
N GLN A 38 3.88 -15.09 -4.87
CA GLN A 38 3.26 -16.31 -4.36
C GLN A 38 1.81 -16.39 -4.85
N PRO A 39 1.41 -17.49 -5.51
CA PRO A 39 0.02 -17.69 -5.89
C PRO A 39 -0.85 -17.79 -4.63
N SER A 40 -1.87 -16.94 -4.55
CA SER A 40 -2.87 -17.02 -3.49
C SER A 40 -3.68 -18.30 -3.68
N ASP A 41 -3.76 -19.14 -2.66
CA ASP A 41 -4.59 -20.34 -2.71
C ASP A 41 -6.06 -19.91 -2.93
N PRO A 42 -6.79 -20.52 -3.90
CA PRO A 42 -8.18 -20.15 -4.16
C PRO A 42 -9.05 -20.49 -2.95
N GLY A 43 -9.33 -19.48 -2.12
CA GLY A 43 -10.10 -19.60 -0.87
C GLY A 43 -9.32 -19.20 0.39
N ALA A 44 -8.01 -18.96 0.29
CA ALA A 44 -7.24 -18.35 1.38
C ALA A 44 -7.61 -16.86 1.49
N ALA A 45 -7.83 -16.38 2.71
CA ALA A 45 -7.96 -14.94 2.95
C ALA A 45 -6.64 -14.25 2.57
N ASP A 46 -6.71 -13.09 1.90
CA ASP A 46 -5.53 -12.29 1.51
C ASP A 46 -4.57 -12.03 2.69
N ASP A 47 -5.11 -12.01 3.91
CA ASP A 47 -4.38 -11.72 5.14
C ASP A 47 -3.56 -12.92 5.66
N ALA A 48 -3.84 -14.15 5.21
CA ALA A 48 -3.17 -15.38 5.69
C ALA A 48 -1.67 -15.45 5.30
N ALA A 49 -1.25 -14.67 4.31
CA ALA A 49 0.13 -14.55 3.87
C ALA A 49 0.88 -13.38 4.53
N THR A 50 0.28 -12.70 5.52
CA THR A 50 0.91 -11.56 6.19
C THR A 50 1.92 -12.03 7.22
N HIS A 51 3.15 -11.53 7.13
CA HIS A 51 4.15 -11.71 8.18
C HIS A 51 4.28 -10.42 9.00
N ILE A 52 4.12 -10.53 10.33
CA ILE A 52 4.21 -9.41 11.28
C ILE A 52 5.48 -9.59 12.11
N ALA A 53 6.44 -8.68 11.97
CA ALA A 53 7.63 -8.63 12.80
C ALA A 53 7.51 -7.48 13.81
N PHE A 54 7.36 -7.77 15.10
CA PHE A 54 7.30 -6.74 16.13
C PHE A 54 8.69 -6.13 16.36
N THR A 55 8.76 -4.80 16.28
CA THR A 55 9.94 -4.00 16.64
C THR A 55 9.79 -3.44 18.06
N ASP A 56 8.57 -3.08 18.45
CA ASP A 56 8.19 -2.66 19.80
C ASP A 56 6.71 -3.02 20.03
N PHE A 57 6.46 -4.13 20.72
CA PHE A 57 5.09 -4.60 20.98
C PHE A 57 4.26 -3.57 21.77
N GLY A 58 4.89 -2.75 22.62
CA GLY A 58 4.20 -1.74 23.42
C GLY A 58 3.66 -0.58 22.57
N ARG A 59 4.22 -0.36 21.37
CA ARG A 59 3.74 0.64 20.42
C ARG A 59 2.68 0.11 19.44
N ALA A 60 2.44 -1.20 19.41
CA ALA A 60 1.51 -1.86 18.49
C ALA A 60 0.05 -1.85 18.99
N ASP A 61 -0.46 -0.71 19.44
CA ASP A 61 -1.84 -0.58 19.95
C ASP A 61 -2.88 -0.89 18.86
N TRP A 62 -2.56 -0.68 17.58
CA TRP A 62 -3.47 -1.03 16.47
C TRP A 62 -3.83 -2.53 16.40
N LEU A 63 -3.06 -3.41 17.06
CA LEU A 63 -3.18 -4.85 16.94
C LEU A 63 -4.52 -5.40 17.44
N TRP A 64 -5.18 -4.73 18.40
CA TRP A 64 -6.52 -5.14 18.84
C TRP A 64 -7.57 -5.03 17.72
N ARG A 65 -7.36 -4.13 16.74
CA ARG A 65 -8.25 -4.01 15.56
C ARG A 65 -8.09 -5.18 14.60
N VAL A 66 -6.93 -5.84 14.63
CA VAL A 66 -6.54 -6.90 13.71
C VAL A 66 -6.77 -8.29 14.31
N LEU A 67 -6.51 -8.48 15.60
CA LEU A 67 -6.70 -9.76 16.29
C LEU A 67 -8.01 -9.84 17.07
N GLY A 68 -8.73 -8.72 17.21
CA GLY A 68 -9.79 -8.57 18.19
C GLY A 68 -9.25 -8.47 19.62
N GLU A 69 -10.14 -8.12 20.55
CA GLU A 69 -9.80 -7.96 21.98
C GLU A 69 -9.22 -9.24 22.59
N SER A 70 -9.88 -10.39 22.37
CA SER A 70 -9.44 -11.67 22.91
C SER A 70 -8.08 -12.12 22.36
N GLY A 71 -7.85 -11.93 21.06
CA GLY A 71 -6.58 -12.27 20.41
C GLY A 71 -5.44 -11.38 20.92
N HIS A 72 -5.70 -10.09 21.09
CA HIS A 72 -4.73 -9.15 21.66
C HIS A 72 -4.33 -9.54 23.10
N VAL A 73 -5.31 -9.84 23.97
CA VAL A 73 -5.03 -10.27 25.36
C VAL A 73 -4.25 -11.58 25.40
N ALA A 74 -4.58 -12.55 24.55
CA ALA A 74 -3.87 -13.82 24.46
C ALA A 74 -2.40 -13.61 24.05
N LEU A 75 -2.16 -12.78 23.03
CA LEU A 75 -0.82 -12.45 22.57
C LEU A 75 -0.01 -11.66 23.61
N ALA A 76 -0.61 -10.63 24.22
CA ALA A 76 0.05 -9.84 25.27
C ALA A 76 0.45 -10.70 26.48
N SER A 77 -0.42 -11.64 26.88
CA SER A 77 -0.15 -12.58 27.97
C SER A 77 1.00 -13.53 27.66
N ALA A 78 1.14 -13.92 26.39
CA ALA A 78 2.18 -14.84 25.94
C ALA A 78 3.54 -14.16 25.73
N MET A 79 3.54 -12.89 25.32
CA MET A 79 4.77 -12.13 25.10
C MET A 79 5.53 -11.88 26.43
N GLY A 80 4.81 -11.57 27.52
CA GLY A 80 5.41 -11.42 28.86
C GLY A 80 6.67 -10.50 28.92
N PRO A 81 7.40 -10.44 30.04
CA PRO A 81 8.62 -9.64 30.18
C PRO A 81 9.88 -10.34 29.61
N ALA A 82 9.73 -11.21 28.60
CA ALA A 82 10.86 -12.02 28.12
C ALA A 82 11.67 -11.28 27.03
N ASP A 83 12.96 -11.05 27.31
CA ASP A 83 13.93 -10.40 26.41
C ASP A 83 14.48 -11.31 25.29
N GLU A 84 14.01 -12.56 25.18
CA GLU A 84 14.53 -13.52 24.20
C GLU A 84 13.52 -13.81 23.07
N PRO A 85 13.98 -13.91 21.81
CA PRO A 85 13.14 -14.35 20.69
C PRO A 85 12.58 -15.74 20.97
N ARG A 86 11.25 -15.87 21.00
CA ARG A 86 10.57 -17.15 21.19
C ARG A 86 9.53 -17.36 20.10
N THR A 87 9.52 -18.56 19.54
CA THR A 87 8.40 -19.01 18.72
C THR A 87 7.27 -19.42 19.67
N VAL A 88 6.17 -18.69 19.64
CA VAL A 88 4.97 -19.00 20.42
C VAL A 88 3.87 -19.37 19.44
N ASP A 89 3.37 -20.60 19.53
CA ASP A 89 2.17 -21.03 18.83
C ASP A 89 0.94 -20.71 19.69
N LEU A 90 0.10 -19.79 19.21
CA LEU A 90 -1.09 -19.33 19.92
C LEU A 90 -2.35 -19.88 19.25
N ALA A 91 -2.94 -20.90 19.89
CA ALA A 91 -4.19 -21.47 19.43
C ALA A 91 -5.34 -20.44 19.52
N GLY A 92 -6.07 -20.26 18.42
CA GLY A 92 -7.26 -19.40 18.36
C GLY A 92 -6.96 -17.90 18.27
N VAL A 93 -5.72 -17.52 17.96
CA VAL A 93 -5.36 -16.15 17.63
C VAL A 93 -5.17 -16.04 16.12
N ASP A 94 -6.24 -15.62 15.44
CA ASP A 94 -6.26 -15.42 14.00
C ASP A 94 -6.37 -13.93 13.66
N ILE A 95 -5.79 -13.53 12.53
CA ILE A 95 -6.05 -12.21 11.95
C ILE A 95 -7.50 -12.16 11.48
N LEU A 96 -8.24 -11.16 11.95
CA LEU A 96 -9.61 -10.90 11.54
C LEU A 96 -9.64 -10.64 10.02
N PRO A 97 -10.47 -11.37 9.25
CA PRO A 97 -10.49 -11.26 7.80
C PRO A 97 -10.77 -9.83 7.29
N GLY A 98 -9.98 -9.40 6.32
CA GLY A 98 -10.07 -8.10 5.66
C GLY A 98 -9.40 -6.95 6.43
N THR A 99 -8.92 -7.16 7.66
CA THR A 99 -8.39 -6.06 8.49
C THR A 99 -7.05 -5.52 7.98
N LEU A 100 -6.23 -6.37 7.34
CA LEU A 100 -4.93 -5.96 6.79
C LEU A 100 -4.97 -5.61 5.30
N ARG A 101 -6.10 -5.82 4.61
CA ARG A 101 -6.24 -5.50 3.18
C ARG A 101 -5.86 -4.04 2.85
N PRO A 102 -6.27 -3.01 3.61
CA PRO A 102 -5.85 -1.63 3.34
C PRO A 102 -4.33 -1.44 3.47
N LEU A 103 -3.71 -2.04 4.49
CA LEU A 103 -2.26 -1.95 4.72
C LEU A 103 -1.48 -2.70 3.65
N ARG A 104 -1.97 -3.86 3.20
CA ARG A 104 -1.39 -4.58 2.06
C ARG A 104 -1.44 -3.74 0.78
N ARG A 105 -2.59 -3.10 0.49
CA ARG A 105 -2.72 -2.21 -0.68
C ARG A 105 -1.73 -1.06 -0.60
N LEU A 106 -1.57 -0.45 0.58
CA LEU A 106 -0.59 0.61 0.81
C LEU A 106 0.85 0.11 0.58
N ALA A 107 1.23 -1.03 1.17
CA ALA A 107 2.55 -1.63 0.99
C ALA A 107 2.87 -1.91 -0.49
N VAL A 108 1.89 -2.43 -1.24
CA VAL A 108 2.01 -2.63 -2.70
C VAL A 108 2.19 -1.29 -3.40
N GLY A 109 1.44 -0.25 -3.02
CA GLY A 109 1.64 1.11 -3.53
C GLY A 109 3.08 1.60 -3.35
N HIS A 110 3.65 1.50 -2.15
CA HIS A 110 5.06 1.84 -1.91
C HIS A 110 6.04 0.99 -2.74
N TRP A 111 5.76 -0.30 -2.91
CA TRP A 111 6.57 -1.19 -3.75
C TRP A 111 6.52 -0.75 -5.22
N LEU A 112 5.34 -0.52 -5.79
CA LEU A 112 5.13 -0.05 -7.16
C LEU A 112 5.86 1.29 -7.39
N ARG A 113 5.79 2.19 -6.41
CA ARG A 113 6.48 3.48 -6.46
C ARG A 113 7.99 3.37 -6.62
N ARG A 114 8.61 2.31 -6.12
CA ARG A 114 10.08 2.17 -6.06
C ARG A 114 10.63 1.16 -7.07
N TRP A 115 9.86 0.12 -7.38
CA TRP A 115 10.37 -1.08 -8.05
C TRP A 115 9.60 -1.47 -9.32
N TRP A 116 8.61 -0.68 -9.76
CA TRP A 116 7.85 -1.01 -10.97
C TRP A 116 8.76 -1.17 -12.20
N PRO A 117 8.75 -2.35 -12.88
CA PRO A 117 9.70 -2.67 -13.93
C PRO A 117 9.25 -2.14 -15.30
N ALA A 118 9.01 -0.82 -15.40
CA ALA A 118 8.62 -0.21 -16.67
C ALA A 118 9.66 -0.52 -17.77
N SER A 119 9.21 -1.12 -18.87
CA SER A 119 10.08 -1.55 -19.96
C SER A 119 9.34 -1.45 -21.28
N ARG A 120 9.78 -0.53 -22.16
CA ARG A 120 9.24 -0.43 -23.52
C ARG A 120 9.52 -1.67 -24.35
N ARG A 121 10.67 -2.34 -24.11
CA ARG A 121 11.07 -3.54 -24.85
C ARG A 121 10.15 -4.72 -24.52
N ASP A 122 9.76 -4.81 -23.26
CA ASP A 122 8.92 -5.91 -22.76
C ASP A 122 7.43 -5.54 -22.75
N GLY A 123 7.07 -4.36 -23.28
CA GLY A 123 5.69 -3.88 -23.35
C GLY A 123 5.08 -3.49 -22.01
N ILE A 124 5.91 -3.32 -20.97
CA ILE A 124 5.48 -2.94 -19.63
C ILE A 124 5.39 -1.41 -19.55
N ALA A 125 4.17 -0.88 -19.53
CA ALA A 125 3.92 0.55 -19.45
C ALA A 125 4.46 1.16 -18.14
N GLY A 126 4.86 2.44 -18.18
CA GLY A 126 5.16 3.18 -16.95
C GLY A 126 3.88 3.49 -16.19
N LEU A 127 3.96 3.52 -14.85
CA LEU A 127 2.87 4.02 -14.01
C LEU A 127 2.86 5.54 -14.01
N ASP A 128 1.67 6.14 -14.01
CA ASP A 128 1.53 7.57 -13.80
C ASP A 128 1.91 7.90 -12.36
N ARG A 129 2.95 8.73 -12.21
CA ARG A 129 3.51 9.02 -10.90
C ARG A 129 2.58 9.88 -10.04
N ALA A 130 1.86 10.82 -10.65
CA ALA A 130 0.98 11.71 -9.93
C ALA A 130 -0.21 10.94 -9.36
N LEU A 131 -0.82 10.05 -10.15
CA LEU A 131 -1.94 9.23 -9.69
C LEU A 131 -1.52 8.18 -8.66
N LEU A 132 -0.36 7.54 -8.85
CA LEU A 132 0.15 6.56 -7.88
C LEU A 132 0.48 7.22 -6.54
N ASP A 133 1.11 8.40 -6.55
CA ASP A 133 1.47 9.12 -5.33
C ASP A 133 0.23 9.64 -4.60
N LEU A 134 -0.78 10.08 -5.36
CA LEU A 134 -2.08 10.50 -4.85
C LEU A 134 -2.82 9.33 -4.18
N GLU A 135 -2.87 8.16 -4.83
CA GLU A 135 -3.51 6.97 -4.26
C GLU A 135 -2.80 6.52 -2.97
N VAL A 136 -1.46 6.50 -2.97
CA VAL A 136 -0.69 6.18 -1.77
C VAL A 136 -0.95 7.20 -0.66
N ALA A 137 -1.01 8.48 -0.96
CA ALA A 137 -1.33 9.52 0.04
C ALA A 137 -2.71 9.31 0.69
N VAL A 138 -3.74 9.03 -0.12
CA VAL A 138 -5.10 8.75 0.38
C VAL A 138 -5.13 7.48 1.23
N LEU A 139 -4.44 6.42 0.80
CA LEU A 139 -4.34 5.17 1.57
C LEU A 139 -3.58 5.37 2.89
N THR A 140 -2.52 6.17 2.91
CA THR A 140 -1.78 6.52 4.12
C THR A 140 -2.67 7.28 5.10
N ALA A 141 -3.42 8.28 4.64
CA ALA A 141 -4.36 9.03 5.47
C ALA A 141 -5.47 8.14 6.06
N ALA A 142 -6.01 7.21 5.27
CA ALA A 142 -6.99 6.23 5.75
C ALA A 142 -6.41 5.25 6.79
N ALA A 143 -5.10 4.99 6.73
CA ALA A 143 -4.38 4.11 7.64
C ALA A 143 -3.68 4.85 8.81
N GLN A 144 -3.93 6.15 9.01
CA GLN A 144 -3.28 6.97 10.05
C GLN A 144 -3.28 6.32 11.45
N GLY A 145 -4.34 5.60 11.82
CA GLY A 145 -4.46 4.93 13.11
C GLY A 145 -3.51 3.73 13.33
N PHE A 146 -2.74 3.34 12.33
CA PHE A 146 -1.69 2.30 12.41
C PHE A 146 -0.28 2.89 12.52
N PHE A 147 -0.12 4.17 12.19
CA PHE A 147 1.17 4.86 12.20
C PHE A 147 1.39 5.63 13.51
N ALA A 148 2.64 5.95 13.78
CA ALA A 148 3.04 6.98 14.73
C ALA A 148 3.64 8.16 13.96
N ASP A 149 3.76 9.33 14.60
CA ASP A 149 4.19 10.60 14.00
C ASP A 149 5.58 10.56 13.30
N ASP A 150 6.36 9.48 13.46
CA ASP A 150 7.72 9.31 12.95
C ASP A 150 7.92 8.15 11.95
N THR A 151 6.85 7.48 11.49
CA THR A 151 6.98 6.31 10.59
C THR A 151 7.39 6.71 9.16
N LEU A 152 8.32 5.94 8.56
CA LEU A 152 8.94 6.26 7.26
C LEU A 152 7.94 6.44 6.12
N ASP A 153 6.85 5.68 6.14
CA ASP A 153 5.86 5.60 5.06
C ASP A 153 4.64 6.54 5.25
N SER A 154 4.71 7.48 6.20
CA SER A 154 3.57 8.35 6.59
C SER A 154 3.57 9.78 6.01
N ASP A 155 4.57 10.18 5.21
CA ASP A 155 4.71 11.55 4.69
C ASP A 155 3.71 11.88 3.56
N VAL A 156 2.44 12.13 3.92
CA VAL A 156 1.37 12.51 2.99
C VAL A 156 1.67 13.82 2.25
N ALA A 157 2.14 14.84 2.96
CA ALA A 157 2.40 16.15 2.36
C ALA A 157 3.51 16.07 1.29
N GLY A 158 4.59 15.33 1.57
CA GLY A 158 5.67 15.08 0.62
C GLY A 158 5.24 14.26 -0.61
N LEU A 159 4.25 13.37 -0.45
CA LEU A 159 3.66 12.65 -1.59
C LEU A 159 2.87 13.57 -2.52
N LEU A 160 2.08 14.50 -1.96
CA LEU A 160 1.17 15.34 -2.73
C LEU A 160 1.86 16.55 -3.36
N ALA A 161 2.74 17.22 -2.61
CA ALA A 161 3.34 18.51 -2.99
C ALA A 161 3.80 18.65 -4.45
N PRO A 162 4.43 17.64 -5.10
CA PRO A 162 4.95 17.80 -6.47
C PRO A 162 3.91 17.78 -7.59
N HIS A 163 2.66 17.35 -7.32
CA HIS A 163 1.80 16.80 -8.39
C HIS A 163 0.65 17.69 -8.87
N ALA A 164 0.43 18.87 -8.29
CA ALA A 164 -0.75 19.70 -8.57
C ALA A 164 -1.02 19.91 -10.08
N VAL A 165 0.02 20.25 -10.87
CA VAL A 165 -0.11 20.48 -12.32
C VAL A 165 -0.53 19.22 -13.07
N ALA A 166 0.03 18.05 -12.71
CA ALA A 166 -0.31 16.79 -13.34
C ALA A 166 -1.73 16.35 -12.97
N LEU A 167 -2.13 16.54 -11.71
CA LEU A 167 -3.50 16.26 -11.25
C LEU A 167 -4.53 17.17 -11.90
N ALA A 168 -4.21 18.45 -12.15
CA ALA A 168 -5.08 19.36 -12.89
C ALA A 168 -5.29 18.92 -14.34
N ALA A 169 -4.24 18.40 -15.00
CA ALA A 169 -4.37 17.84 -16.34
C ALA A 169 -5.28 16.59 -16.35
N HIS A 170 -5.10 15.70 -15.38
CA HIS A 170 -5.95 14.52 -15.20
C HIS A 170 -7.41 14.87 -14.90
N ALA A 171 -7.65 15.89 -14.07
CA ALA A 171 -8.98 16.41 -13.82
C ALA A 171 -9.60 16.89 -15.14
N ALA A 172 -8.88 17.70 -15.94
CA ALA A 172 -9.36 18.23 -17.21
C ALA A 172 -9.65 17.16 -18.29
N ASP A 173 -8.92 16.03 -18.26
CA ASP A 173 -9.18 14.88 -19.14
C ASP A 173 -10.53 14.20 -18.83
N GLY A 174 -10.99 14.28 -17.58
CA GLY A 174 -12.38 13.99 -17.24
C GLY A 174 -12.75 12.54 -17.02
N ASP A 175 -11.77 11.65 -16.79
CA ASP A 175 -12.08 10.29 -16.33
C ASP A 175 -12.70 10.38 -14.92
N PRO A 176 -13.97 9.96 -14.72
CA PRO A 176 -14.66 10.10 -13.44
C PRO A 176 -13.92 9.43 -12.27
N ARG A 177 -13.23 8.31 -12.51
CA ARG A 177 -12.52 7.57 -11.44
C ARG A 177 -11.30 8.34 -10.97
N VAL A 178 -10.58 8.92 -11.93
CA VAL A 178 -9.41 9.75 -11.65
C VAL A 178 -9.86 11.04 -10.99
N LEU A 179 -10.96 11.63 -11.45
CA LEU A 179 -11.51 12.84 -10.85
C LEU A 179 -11.92 12.64 -9.39
N ASP A 180 -12.56 11.51 -9.06
CA ASP A 180 -12.92 11.20 -7.67
C ASP A 180 -11.67 11.06 -6.79
N LEU A 181 -10.61 10.44 -7.31
CA LEU A 181 -9.33 10.35 -6.60
C LEU A 181 -8.65 11.72 -6.46
N VAL A 182 -8.66 12.54 -7.51
CA VAL A 182 -8.12 13.92 -7.50
C VAL A 182 -8.84 14.79 -6.48
N ARG A 183 -10.17 14.68 -6.36
CA ARG A 183 -10.94 15.37 -5.33
C ARG A 183 -10.55 14.92 -3.93
N ALA A 184 -10.53 13.61 -3.67
CA ALA A 184 -10.14 13.07 -2.37
C ALA A 184 -8.72 13.51 -1.96
N GLY A 185 -7.81 13.57 -2.91
CA GLY A 185 -6.44 14.03 -2.67
C GLY A 185 -6.31 15.55 -2.55
N ALA A 186 -7.17 16.33 -3.18
CA ALA A 186 -7.26 17.77 -2.99
C ALA A 186 -7.79 18.11 -1.59
N ASP A 187 -8.88 17.46 -1.16
CA ASP A 187 -9.39 17.60 0.20
C ASP A 187 -8.30 17.26 1.23
N LEU A 188 -7.58 16.16 1.00
CA LEU A 188 -6.46 15.77 1.85
C LEU A 188 -5.30 16.78 1.83
N ALA A 189 -4.98 17.34 0.67
CA ALA A 189 -3.94 18.36 0.52
C ALA A 189 -4.29 19.63 1.33
N ASP A 190 -5.56 20.06 1.32
CA ASP A 190 -6.03 21.18 2.15
C ASP A 190 -5.91 20.85 3.65
N GLU A 191 -6.34 19.66 4.06
CA GLU A 191 -6.24 19.19 5.46
C GLU A 191 -4.80 19.18 5.99
N VAL A 192 -3.83 18.75 5.17
CA VAL A 192 -2.41 18.68 5.55
C VAL A 192 -1.62 19.96 5.24
N GLY A 193 -2.28 20.99 4.70
CA GLY A 193 -1.68 22.30 4.44
C GLY A 193 -0.70 22.33 3.25
N VAL A 194 -0.95 21.54 2.21
CA VAL A 194 -0.18 21.58 0.96
C VAL A 194 -0.69 22.72 0.08
N ASP A 195 0.08 23.81 -0.01
CA ASP A 195 -0.29 25.05 -0.69
C ASP A 195 0.73 25.48 -1.77
N GLY A 196 1.55 24.54 -2.25
CA GLY A 196 2.59 24.78 -3.24
C GLY A 196 2.07 25.19 -4.63
N PRO A 197 2.97 25.52 -5.58
CA PRO A 197 2.58 25.96 -6.91
C PRO A 197 1.62 25.00 -7.64
N GLY A 198 0.54 25.53 -8.21
CA GLY A 198 -0.46 24.75 -8.94
C GLY A 198 -1.63 24.26 -8.09
N TRP A 199 -1.49 24.19 -6.76
CA TRP A 199 -2.56 23.76 -5.86
C TRP A 199 -3.74 24.74 -5.83
N PRO A 200 -3.54 26.07 -5.70
CA PRO A 200 -4.64 27.04 -5.78
C PRO A 200 -5.44 26.93 -7.08
N GLU A 201 -4.77 26.71 -8.21
CA GLU A 201 -5.41 26.53 -9.51
C GLU A 201 -6.19 25.21 -9.61
N LEU A 202 -5.64 24.13 -9.04
CA LEU A 202 -6.32 22.83 -8.97
C LEU A 202 -7.59 22.92 -8.11
N PHE A 203 -7.53 23.53 -6.93
CA PHE A 203 -8.71 23.75 -6.08
C PHE A 203 -9.79 24.52 -6.83
N ALA A 204 -9.42 25.65 -7.45
CA ALA A 204 -10.35 26.45 -8.24
C ALA A 204 -10.99 25.66 -9.42
N ALA A 205 -10.23 24.76 -10.06
CA ALA A 205 -10.74 23.94 -11.15
C ALA A 205 -11.72 22.86 -10.68
N LEU A 206 -11.52 22.30 -9.48
CA LEU A 206 -12.40 21.29 -8.90
C LEU A 206 -13.70 21.88 -8.35
N ASP A 207 -13.67 23.13 -7.88
CA ASP A 207 -14.81 23.87 -7.36
C ASP A 207 -15.76 24.39 -8.46
N ASP A 208 -15.37 24.37 -9.74
CA ASP A 208 -16.23 24.83 -10.84
C ASP A 208 -17.29 23.77 -11.23
N PRO A 209 -18.59 24.00 -10.94
CA PRO A 209 -19.67 23.07 -11.26
C PRO A 209 -19.98 22.97 -12.76
N GLY A 210 -19.33 23.77 -13.61
CA GLY A 210 -19.49 23.75 -15.07
C GLY A 210 -18.84 22.55 -15.78
N ALA A 211 -17.95 21.82 -15.10
CA ALA A 211 -17.27 20.62 -15.61
C ALA A 211 -18.07 19.33 -15.33
N ALA A 212 -19.35 19.31 -15.71
CA ALA A 212 -20.19 18.11 -15.61
C ALA A 212 -19.71 17.03 -16.58
N TRP A 213 -18.77 16.19 -16.14
CA TRP A 213 -18.32 15.04 -16.92
C TRP A 213 -19.38 13.94 -16.94
N PRO A 214 -19.70 13.39 -18.13
CA PRO A 214 -20.72 12.35 -18.26
C PRO A 214 -20.27 11.08 -17.52
N PRO A 215 -21.20 10.35 -16.88
CA PRO A 215 -20.87 9.11 -16.19
C PRO A 215 -20.36 8.08 -17.21
N SER A 216 -19.06 7.77 -17.17
CA SER A 216 -18.50 6.70 -17.99
C SER A 216 -18.89 5.36 -17.36
N GLY A 217 -19.51 4.52 -18.19
CA GLY A 217 -20.13 3.27 -17.78
C GLY A 217 -19.15 2.35 -17.05
N ARG A 218 -19.64 1.78 -15.94
CA ARG A 218 -19.00 0.74 -15.14
C ARG A 218 -18.33 -0.32 -16.04
N ARG A 219 -17.00 -0.26 -16.12
CA ARG A 219 -16.14 -1.38 -16.51
C ARG A 219 -15.36 -1.82 -15.29
N ASP A 220 -15.82 -2.90 -14.69
CA ASP A 220 -15.04 -3.64 -13.71
C ASP A 220 -13.74 -4.09 -14.41
N ASP A 221 -12.63 -4.01 -13.68
CA ASP A 221 -11.25 -4.33 -14.06
C ASP A 221 -10.49 -3.20 -14.77
N TYR A 222 -9.64 -2.48 -14.03
CA TYR A 222 -8.21 -2.34 -14.31
C TYR A 222 -7.46 -1.80 -13.07
N ALA A 223 -6.34 -2.47 -12.76
CA ALA A 223 -5.15 -2.00 -12.03
C ALA A 223 -4.90 -2.38 -10.55
N LEU A 224 -5.77 -3.13 -9.86
CA LEU A 224 -5.40 -3.99 -8.71
C LEU A 224 -6.42 -5.12 -8.55
#